data_AF-A0A7X0SA84-F1
#
_entry.id   AF-A0A7X0SA84-F1
#
_cell.length_a   1.000
_cell.length_b   1.000
_cell.length_c   1.000
_cell.angle_alpha   90.00
_cell.angle_beta   90.00
_cell.angle_gamma   90.00
#
_symmetry.space_group_name_H-M   'P 1'
#
loop_
_entity.id
_entity.type
_entity.pdbx_description
1 polymer ?
#
loop_
_entity_poly.entity_id
_entity_poly.type
_entity_poly.pdbx_seq_one_letter_code
_entity_poly.pdbx_strand_id
1 'polypeptide(L)'
;MNIFFWIIDLLIPLTMLIISIMFKYQPPEKVNSFYGYRTTRSKSSQEAWDYAHSLSGKAFGIVGIMLFILIIIIKLIVPIQPAYLSLINLSLSTIILILPIPYVEGKLKSKFGN
;
A
#
# COMPACT_ATOMS: atom_id res chain seq x y z
N MET A 1 -2.29 25.73 10.21
CA MET A 1 -1.01 24.97 10.06
C MET A 1 -1.13 23.51 10.50
N ASN A 2 -1.86 23.16 11.57
CA ASN A 2 -2.00 21.75 12.00
C ASN A 2 -2.78 20.85 11.03
N ILE A 3 -3.86 21.36 10.41
CA ILE A 3 -4.68 20.57 9.47
C ILE A 3 -3.88 20.07 8.26
N PHE A 4 -2.91 20.88 7.80
CA PHE A 4 -2.03 20.52 6.68
C PHE A 4 -1.23 19.26 6.99
N PHE A 5 -0.61 19.17 8.17
CA PHE A 5 0.14 17.98 8.58
C PHE A 5 -0.75 16.76 8.80
N TRP A 6 -2.03 16.94 9.16
CA TRP A 6 -2.98 15.83 9.21
C TRP A 6 -3.28 15.26 7.82
N ILE A 7 -3.49 16.14 6.84
CA ILE A 7 -3.75 15.72 5.45
C ILE A 7 -2.52 14.98 4.88
N ILE A 8 -1.32 15.52 5.09
CA ILE A 8 -0.08 14.91 4.60
C ILE A 8 0.15 13.53 5.23
N ASP A 9 0.03 13.41 6.56
CA ASP A 9 0.32 12.17 7.27
C ASP A 9 -0.68 11.05 6.94
N LEU A 10 -1.91 11.41 6.57
CA LEU A 10 -2.96 10.43 6.22
C LEU A 10 -3.02 10.10 4.73
N LEU A 11 -2.30 10.82 3.87
CA LEU A 11 -2.35 10.63 2.42
C LEU A 11 -1.94 9.21 2.01
N ILE A 12 -0.79 8.73 2.49
CA ILE A 12 -0.28 7.38 2.16
C ILE A 12 -1.26 6.29 2.62
N PRO A 13 -1.64 6.18 3.91
CA PRO A 13 -2.55 5.13 4.34
C PRO A 13 -3.90 5.18 3.61
N LEU A 14 -4.47 6.37 3.36
CA LEU A 14 -5.71 6.49 2.59
C LEU A 14 -5.55 6.03 1.13
N THR A 15 -4.45 6.38 0.46
CA THR A 15 -4.20 5.87 -0.90
C THR A 15 -4.05 4.35 -0.94
N MET A 16 -3.44 3.74 0.08
CA MET A 16 -3.36 2.28 0.18
C MET A 16 -4.75 1.64 0.31
N LEU A 17 -5.65 2.24 1.10
CA LEU A 17 -7.03 1.79 1.22
C LEU A 17 -7.80 1.95 -0.09
N ILE A 18 -7.63 3.07 -0.78
CA ILE A 18 -8.26 3.31 -2.09
C ILE A 18 -7.78 2.27 -3.11
N ILE A 19 -6.48 1.99 -3.18
CA ILE A 19 -5.92 0.95 -4.05
C ILE A 19 -6.47 -0.43 -3.69
N SER A 20 -6.58 -0.74 -2.39
CA SER A 20 -7.18 -1.99 -1.91
C SER A 20 -8.62 -2.17 -2.40
N ILE A 21 -9.44 -1.12 -2.26
CA ILE A 21 -10.83 -1.09 -2.73
C ILE A 21 -10.89 -1.22 -4.25
N MET A 22 -10.05 -0.47 -4.98
CA MET A 22 -9.96 -0.52 -6.43
C MET A 22 -9.62 -1.93 -6.92
N PHE A 23 -8.62 -2.60 -6.34
CA PHE A 23 -8.28 -3.98 -6.73
C PHE A 23 -9.33 -5.01 -6.30
N LYS A 24 -10.15 -4.71 -5.30
CA LYS A 24 -11.26 -5.60 -4.89
C LYS A 24 -12.45 -5.53 -5.86
N TYR A 25 -12.81 -4.34 -6.34
CA TYR A 25 -14.03 -4.13 -7.12
C TYR A 25 -13.78 -3.95 -8.62
N GLN A 26 -12.64 -3.37 -8.99
CA GLN A 26 -12.28 -3.07 -10.37
C GLN A 26 -10.78 -3.38 -10.60
N PRO A 27 -10.35 -4.64 -10.44
CA PRO A 27 -9.00 -5.03 -10.77
C PRO A 27 -8.75 -4.84 -12.29
N PRO A 28 -7.50 -4.62 -12.72
CA PRO A 28 -7.20 -4.58 -14.13
C PRO A 28 -7.47 -5.95 -14.76
N GLU A 29 -8.42 -6.02 -15.68
CA GLU A 29 -8.90 -7.31 -16.23
C GLU A 29 -7.89 -8.03 -17.11
N LYS A 30 -7.01 -7.28 -17.77
CA LYS A 30 -6.01 -7.82 -18.70
C LYS A 30 -4.62 -7.34 -18.32
N VAL A 31 -3.64 -8.22 -18.54
CA VAL A 31 -2.23 -7.85 -18.47
C VAL A 31 -1.99 -6.64 -19.37
N ASN A 32 -1.53 -5.55 -18.77
CA ASN A 32 -1.25 -4.31 -19.48
C ASN A 32 -0.04 -3.59 -18.90
N SER A 33 0.49 -2.64 -19.67
CA SER A 33 1.65 -1.85 -19.27
C SER A 33 1.30 -0.50 -18.63
N PHE A 34 0.02 -0.12 -18.58
CA PHE A 34 -0.41 1.21 -18.13
C PHE A 34 -0.58 1.29 -16.62
N TYR A 35 -1.30 0.35 -16.00
CA TYR A 35 -1.60 0.36 -14.56
C TYR A 35 -1.67 -1.05 -13.96
N GLY A 36 -1.58 -1.13 -12.62
CA GLY A 36 -1.62 -2.37 -11.86
C GLY A 36 -0.27 -2.80 -11.25
N TYR A 37 -0.26 -4.01 -10.68
CA TYR A 37 0.91 -4.66 -10.08
C TYR A 37 1.80 -5.26 -11.20
N ARG A 38 2.67 -4.43 -11.79
CA ARG A 38 3.35 -4.68 -13.08
C ARG A 38 4.73 -5.34 -12.98
N THR A 39 4.95 -6.20 -11.99
CA THR A 39 6.21 -6.94 -11.91
C THR A 39 6.32 -8.00 -13.01
N THR A 40 7.54 -8.43 -13.34
CA THR A 40 7.78 -9.46 -14.37
C THR A 40 7.01 -10.75 -14.07
N ARG A 41 6.95 -11.16 -12.80
CA ARG A 41 6.21 -12.36 -12.37
C ARG A 41 4.70 -12.21 -12.55
N SER A 42 4.14 -11.07 -12.13
CA SER A 42 2.71 -10.78 -12.28
C SER A 42 2.27 -10.80 -13.74
N LYS A 43 3.09 -10.27 -14.66
CA LYS A 43 2.77 -10.23 -16.09
C LYS A 43 3.01 -11.55 -16.84
N SER A 44 3.48 -12.61 -16.18
CA SER A 44 3.84 -13.88 -16.84
C SER A 44 2.64 -14.65 -17.39
N SER A 45 1.47 -14.52 -16.77
CA SER A 45 0.21 -15.09 -17.22
C SER A 45 -0.96 -14.29 -16.66
N GLN A 46 -2.15 -14.45 -17.26
CA GLN A 46 -3.36 -13.82 -16.73
C GLN A 46 -3.67 -14.32 -15.30
N GLU A 47 -3.42 -15.60 -15.00
CA GLU A 47 -3.62 -16.14 -13.65
C GLU A 47 -2.67 -15.51 -12.63
N ALA A 48 -1.40 -15.30 -13.00
CA ALA A 48 -0.43 -14.62 -12.13
C ALA A 48 -0.81 -13.15 -11.90
N TRP A 49 -1.34 -12.49 -12.94
CA TRP A 49 -1.82 -11.12 -12.88
C TRP A 49 -3.01 -10.97 -11.94
N ASP A 50 -4.03 -11.81 -12.07
CA ASP A 50 -5.23 -11.80 -11.23
C ASP A 50 -4.88 -12.12 -9.77
N TYR A 51 -3.98 -13.10 -9.58
CA TYR A 51 -3.47 -13.44 -8.25
C TYR A 51 -2.71 -12.29 -7.61
N ALA A 52 -1.84 -11.60 -8.35
CA ALA A 52 -1.08 -10.46 -7.87
C ALA A 52 -1.99 -9.31 -7.40
N HIS A 53 -3.03 -8.97 -8.16
CA HIS A 53 -3.97 -7.90 -7.80
C HIS A 53 -4.83 -8.26 -6.59
N SER A 54 -5.31 -9.50 -6.51
CA SER A 54 -6.05 -10.00 -5.34
C SER A 54 -5.19 -9.97 -4.09
N LEU A 55 -3.95 -10.47 -4.17
CA LEU A 55 -3.04 -10.52 -3.03
C LEU A 55 -2.54 -9.14 -2.62
N SER A 56 -2.11 -8.32 -3.57
CA SER A 56 -1.66 -6.96 -3.30
C SER A 56 -2.79 -6.08 -2.74
N GLY A 57 -4.01 -6.20 -3.28
CA GLY A 57 -5.18 -5.49 -2.78
C GLY A 57 -5.48 -5.83 -1.32
N LYS A 58 -5.42 -7.12 -0.95
CA LYS A 58 -5.56 -7.56 0.45
C LYS A 58 -4.44 -7.04 1.34
N ALA A 59 -3.18 -7.15 0.90
CA ALA A 59 -2.02 -6.69 1.67
C ALA A 59 -2.06 -5.17 1.89
N PHE A 60 -2.33 -4.39 0.85
CA PHE A 60 -2.49 -2.93 0.94
C PHE A 60 -3.63 -2.54 1.87
N GLY A 61 -4.76 -3.27 1.85
CA GLY A 61 -5.89 -3.03 2.75
C GLY A 61 -5.51 -3.22 4.21
N ILE A 62 -4.95 -4.38 4.56
CA ILE A 62 -4.57 -4.71 5.95
C ILE A 62 -3.51 -3.72 6.45
N VAL A 63 -2.42 -3.55 5.70
CA VAL A 63 -1.31 -2.67 6.10
C VAL A 63 -1.77 -1.21 6.13
N GLY A 64 -2.61 -0.78 5.17
CA GLY A 64 -3.17 0.56 5.13
C GLY A 64 -4.04 0.89 6.35
N ILE A 65 -4.91 -0.04 6.79
CA ILE A 65 -5.74 0.15 7.99
C ILE A 65 -4.85 0.25 9.23
N MET A 66 -3.88 -0.67 9.37
CA MET A 66 -2.96 -0.66 10.51
C MET A 66 -2.16 0.65 10.58
N LEU A 67 -1.64 1.09 9.43
CA LEU A 67 -0.89 2.34 9.33
C LEU A 67 -1.78 3.56 9.63
N PHE A 68 -3.01 3.60 9.10
CA PHE A 68 -3.96 4.69 9.36
C PHE A 68 -4.22 4.86 10.86
N ILE A 69 -4.54 3.77 11.56
CA ILE A 69 -4.79 3.76 13.01
C ILE A 69 -3.52 4.18 13.75
N LEU A 70 -2.36 3.64 13.38
CA LEU A 70 -1.08 3.95 14.02
C LEU A 70 -0.76 5.46 13.92
N ILE A 71 -0.91 6.06 12.73
CA ILE A 71 -0.65 7.49 12.54
C ILE A 71 -1.60 8.35 13.39
N ILE A 72 -2.90 8.01 13.44
CA ILE A 72 -3.86 8.73 14.30
C ILE A 72 -3.41 8.67 15.77
N ILE A 73 -3.06 7.48 16.26
CA ILE A 73 -2.61 7.29 17.65
C ILE A 73 -1.35 8.12 17.93
N ILE A 74 -0.34 8.04 17.05
CA ILE A 74 0.91 8.79 17.20
C ILE A 74 0.62 10.30 17.27
N LYS A 75 -0.21 10.83 16.37
CA LYS A 75 -0.53 12.27 16.34
C LYS A 75 -1.31 12.77 17.55
N LEU A 76 -2.08 11.91 18.20
CA LEU A 76 -2.85 12.27 19.40
C LEU A 76 -2.02 12.21 20.68
N ILE A 77 -1.01 11.35 20.74
CA ILE A 77 -0.30 11.03 21.99
C ILE A 77 1.11 11.64 22.04
N VAL A 78 1.80 11.80 20.91
CA VAL A 78 3.21 12.21 20.87
C VAL A 78 3.35 13.73 20.84
N PRO A 79 3.87 14.39 21.90
CA PRO A 79 3.92 15.85 22.01
C PRO A 79 5.19 16.42 21.36
N ILE A 80 5.40 16.14 20.07
CA ILE A 80 6.50 16.70 19.27
C ILE A 80 5.92 17.79 18.35
N GLN A 81 6.76 18.76 17.97
CA GLN A 81 6.37 19.79 17.01
C GLN A 81 5.81 19.15 15.72
N PRO A 82 4.67 19.64 15.18
CA PRO A 82 3.96 19.00 14.07
C PRO A 82 4.81 18.72 12.83
N ALA A 83 5.77 19.60 12.52
CA ALA A 83 6.64 19.45 11.36
C ALA A 83 7.59 18.24 11.49
N TYR A 84 8.26 18.09 12.63
CA TYR A 84 9.15 16.94 12.87
C TYR A 84 8.37 15.63 12.98
N LEU A 85 7.21 15.65 13.63
CA LEU A 85 6.35 14.47 13.73
C LEU A 85 5.85 14.00 12.36
N SER A 86 5.46 14.95 11.50
CA SER A 86 5.03 14.66 10.13
C SER A 86 6.16 14.07 9.29
N LEU A 87 7.40 14.58 9.43
CA LEU A 87 8.57 14.01 8.75
C LEU A 87 8.83 12.56 9.16
N ILE A 88 8.70 12.25 10.45
CA ILE A 88 8.84 10.88 10.98
C ILE A 88 7.73 9.99 10.42
N ASN A 89 6.47 10.44 10.49
CA ASN A 89 5.30 9.70 10.00
C ASN A 89 5.38 9.42 8.51
N LEU A 90 5.81 10.39 7.71
CA LEU A 90 5.97 10.24 6.27
C LEU A 90 7.08 9.24 5.92
N SER A 91 8.21 9.31 6.64
CA SER A 91 9.33 8.37 6.46
C SER A 91 8.89 6.93 6.78
N LEU A 92 8.22 6.75 7.92
CA LEU A 92 7.66 5.46 8.35
C LEU A 92 6.65 4.93 7.33
N SER A 93 5.71 5.77 6.89
CA SER A 93 4.67 5.41 5.94
C SER A 93 5.25 4.99 4.59
N THR A 94 6.30 5.66 4.13
CA THR A 94 6.98 5.32 2.86
C THR A 94 7.68 3.96 2.95
N ILE A 95 8.33 3.66 4.08
CA ILE A 95 8.93 2.33 4.29
C ILE A 95 7.84 1.25 4.28
N ILE A 96 6.74 1.48 5.02
CA ILE A 96 5.64 0.53 5.14
C ILE A 96 4.93 0.30 3.79
N LEU A 97 4.79 1.33 2.96
CA LEU A 97 4.21 1.24 1.61
C LEU A 97 4.94 0.23 0.73
N ILE A 98 6.26 0.06 0.91
CA ILE A 98 7.09 -0.82 0.10
C ILE A 98 6.97 -2.28 0.56
N LEU A 99 6.67 -2.55 1.84
CA LEU A 99 6.65 -3.90 2.43
C LEU A 99 5.73 -4.92 1.72
N PRO A 100 4.53 -4.56 1.22
CA PRO A 100 3.70 -5.49 0.48
C PRO A 100 4.36 -6.03 -0.80
N ILE A 101 5.30 -5.29 -1.40
CA ILE A 101 5.92 -5.67 -2.68
C ILE A 101 6.73 -6.98 -2.57
N PRO A 102 7.74 -7.11 -1.69
CA PRO A 102 8.47 -8.36 -1.54
C PRO A 102 7.57 -9.50 -1.04
N TYR A 103 6.54 -9.19 -0.25
CA TYR A 103 5.55 -10.19 0.19
C TYR A 103 4.78 -10.79 -1.00
N VAL A 104 4.23 -9.94 -1.88
CA VAL A 104 3.48 -10.37 -3.07
C VAL A 104 4.40 -11.09 -4.06
N GLU A 105 5.61 -10.56 -4.30
CA GLU A 105 6.60 -11.20 -5.17
C GLU A 105 7.03 -12.58 -4.67
N GLY A 106 7.24 -12.74 -3.36
CA GLY A 106 7.57 -14.03 -2.76
C GLY A 106 6.46 -15.07 -2.94
N LYS A 107 5.19 -14.64 -2.82
CA LYS A 107 4.03 -15.51 -3.06
C LYS A 107 3.84 -15.84 -4.54
N LEU A 108 4.07 -14.89 -5.44
CA LEU A 108 4.08 -15.14 -6.88
C LEU A 108 5.15 -16.18 -7.26
N LYS A 109 6.38 -16.00 -6.76
CA LYS A 109 7.48 -16.94 -7.00
C LYS A 109 7.15 -18.35 -6.49
N SER A 110 6.61 -18.45 -5.28
CA SER A 110 6.23 -19.74 -4.68
C SER A 110 5.10 -20.45 -5.43
N LYS A 111 4.16 -19.70 -6.03
CA LYS A 111 2.99 -20.27 -6.69
C LYS A 111 3.25 -20.60 -8.17
N PHE A 112 4.00 -19.77 -8.88
CA PHE A 112 4.15 -19.84 -10.34
C PHE A 112 5.57 -20.19 -10.81
N GLY A 113 6.55 -20.34 -9.90
CA GLY A 113 7.88 -20.87 -10.22
C GLY A 113 8.84 -19.94 -10.99
N ASN A 114 8.38 -18.75 -11.41
CA ASN A 114 9.19 -17.71 -12.07
C ASN A 114 9.69 -16.69 -11.03
#